data_AF-A0AAD9JTV9-F1
#
_entry.id   AF-A0AAD9JTV9-F1
#
_cell.length_a   1.000
_cell.length_b   1.000
_cell.length_c   1.000
_cell.angle_alpha   90.00
_cell.angle_beta   90.00
_cell.angle_gamma   90.00
#
_symmetry.space_group_name_H-M   'P 1'
#
loop_
_entity.id
_entity.type
_entity.pdbx_description
1 polymer ?
#
loop_
_entity_poly.entity_id
_entity_poly.type
_entity_poly.pdbx_seq_one_letter_code
_entity_poly.pdbx_strand_id
1 'polypeptide(L)'
;MKGKWEKVLYKNQGVPDNYVDESFLDEMKKNLYTRTYDFWMVVIESGVVTQQISRVSQSLSLNAAIFASVCLASRLSTTWHAFTTITCAVEIFALWPVLRRNLRTVLPNSQLVLTVFLGILALVVIATVTTVGAILFLLFHLFVTFICPARLIKIQPYKNNIYGPWDEAVIKD
;
A
#
# COMPACT_ATOMS: atom_id res chain seq x y z
N MET A 1 24.32 -6.49 44.31
CA MET A 1 23.26 -5.64 44.90
C MET A 1 22.81 -4.67 43.81
N LYS A 2 21.54 -4.68 43.40
CA LYS A 2 21.04 -3.69 42.42
C LYS A 2 20.79 -2.37 43.15
N GLY A 3 21.39 -1.28 42.68
CA GLY A 3 21.23 0.06 43.25
C GLY A 3 19.78 0.56 43.14
N LYS A 4 19.39 1.48 44.04
CA LYS A 4 18.06 2.09 44.06
C LYS A 4 17.89 2.97 42.82
N TRP A 5 16.83 2.76 42.05
CA TRP A 5 16.59 3.51 40.81
C TRP A 5 16.29 4.98 41.11
N GLU A 6 16.92 5.89 40.37
CA GLU A 6 16.74 7.34 40.51
C GLU A 6 16.72 8.05 39.15
N LYS A 7 15.89 9.10 39.03
CA LYS A 7 15.84 9.93 37.82
C LYS A 7 17.02 10.89 37.81
N VAL A 8 18.03 10.57 37.00
CA VAL A 8 19.27 11.36 36.87
C VAL A 8 19.07 12.60 35.99
N LEU A 9 18.07 12.61 35.10
CA LEU A 9 17.86 13.68 34.10
C LEU A 9 17.66 15.09 34.72
N TYR A 10 17.04 15.17 35.90
CA TYR A 10 16.77 16.44 36.58
C TYR A 10 17.76 16.79 37.68
N LYS A 11 18.79 15.95 37.89
CA LYS A 11 19.85 16.25 38.84
C LYS A 11 20.87 17.15 38.17
N ASN A 12 21.39 18.13 38.91
CA ASN A 12 22.50 18.94 38.44
C ASN A 12 23.73 18.03 38.26
N GLN A 13 24.22 17.94 37.02
CA GLN A 13 25.36 17.10 36.64
C GLN A 13 26.70 17.85 36.68
N GLY A 14 26.70 19.14 37.05
CA GLY A 14 27.91 19.98 37.11
C GLY A 14 28.41 20.47 35.76
N VAL A 15 27.67 20.18 34.68
CA VAL A 15 27.94 20.61 33.31
C VAL A 15 26.78 21.46 32.79
N PRO A 16 27.01 22.35 31.81
CA PRO A 16 25.94 23.06 31.12
C PRO A 16 24.90 22.09 30.53
N ASP A 17 23.63 22.49 30.48
CA ASP A 17 22.52 21.66 29.97
C ASP A 17 22.71 21.17 28.52
N ASN A 18 23.59 21.83 27.76
CA ASN A 18 23.94 21.49 26.37
C ASN A 18 25.28 20.76 26.24
N TYR A 19 25.86 20.29 27.35
CA TYR A 19 27.09 19.49 27.32
C TYR A 19 26.82 18.12 26.70
N VAL A 20 27.67 17.75 25.74
CA VAL A 20 27.71 16.43 25.10
C VAL A 20 29.15 15.94 25.16
N ASP A 21 29.35 14.67 25.47
CA ASP A 21 30.68 14.06 25.53
C ASP A 21 31.35 14.03 24.14
N GLU A 22 32.69 14.11 24.08
CA GLU A 22 33.42 14.02 22.82
C GLU A 22 33.26 12.65 22.14
N SER A 23 33.06 11.56 22.91
CA SER A 23 32.81 10.21 22.38
C SER A 23 31.44 10.04 21.72
N PHE A 24 30.53 10.99 21.91
CA PHE A 24 29.15 10.89 21.45
C PHE A 24 29.03 10.66 19.95
N LEU A 25 29.81 11.40 19.15
CA LEU A 25 29.79 11.27 17.69
C LEU A 25 30.48 9.99 17.22
N ASP A 26 31.48 9.51 17.96
CA ASP A 26 32.18 8.26 17.68
C ASP A 26 31.29 7.03 17.93
N GLU A 27 30.34 7.14 18.84
CA GLU A 27 29.38 6.08 19.17
C GLU A 27 28.18 6.03 18.19
N MET A 28 28.03 7.01 17.30
CA MET A 28 26.95 7.01 16.31
C MET A 28 27.16 5.94 15.24
N LYS A 29 26.22 5.00 15.15
CA LYS A 29 26.21 3.93 14.15
C LYS A 29 25.06 4.11 13.19
N LYS A 30 25.30 3.92 11.89
CA LYS A 30 24.24 3.93 10.88
C LYS A 30 23.73 2.51 10.62
N ASN A 31 22.42 2.38 10.44
CA ASN A 31 21.78 1.19 9.88
C ASN A 31 22.02 -0.14 10.65
N LEU A 32 22.18 -0.04 11.98
CA LEU A 32 22.49 -1.18 12.86
C LEU A 32 21.44 -2.30 12.78
N TYR A 33 20.15 -1.95 12.62
CA TYR A 33 19.02 -2.87 12.58
C TYR A 33 18.36 -2.93 11.19
N THR A 34 19.15 -3.08 10.13
CA THR A 34 18.60 -3.19 8.77
C THR A 34 17.82 -4.50 8.61
N ARG A 35 16.50 -4.40 8.43
CA ARG A 35 15.63 -5.56 8.24
C ARG A 35 15.75 -6.08 6.81
N THR A 36 16.15 -7.35 6.66
CA THR A 36 16.11 -8.04 5.37
C THR A 36 14.71 -8.58 5.13
N TYR A 37 14.14 -8.26 3.97
CA TYR A 37 12.80 -8.72 3.59
C TYR A 37 12.90 -9.79 2.51
N ASP A 38 12.14 -10.88 2.68
CA ASP A 38 11.92 -11.83 1.60
C ASP A 38 10.98 -11.21 0.55
N PHE A 39 11.33 -11.40 -0.73
CA PHE A 39 10.62 -10.81 -1.85
C PHE A 39 9.13 -11.22 -1.88
N TRP A 40 8.85 -12.52 -1.74
CA TRP A 40 7.48 -13.04 -1.85
C TRP A 40 6.59 -12.57 -0.72
N MET A 41 7.15 -12.44 0.49
CA MET A 41 6.44 -11.87 1.62
C MET A 41 6.03 -10.42 1.35
N VAL A 42 6.95 -9.59 0.83
CA VAL A 42 6.65 -8.19 0.50
C VAL A 42 5.59 -8.08 -0.59
N VAL A 43 5.62 -8.95 -1.61
CA VAL A 43 4.60 -8.98 -2.66
C VAL A 43 3.22 -9.26 -2.06
N ILE A 44 3.09 -10.27 -1.19
CA ILE A 44 1.81 -10.62 -0.55
C ILE A 44 1.32 -9.50 0.38
N GLU A 45 2.20 -8.99 1.25
CA GLU A 45 1.87 -7.93 2.20
C GLU A 45 1.53 -6.60 1.50
N SER A 46 2.21 -6.28 0.39
CA SER A 46 1.89 -5.09 -0.42
C SER A 46 0.48 -5.16 -1.03
N GLY A 47 -0.03 -6.37 -1.30
CA GLY A 47 -1.42 -6.59 -1.71
C GLY A 47 -2.43 -6.19 -0.63
N VAL A 48 -2.14 -6.49 0.63
CA VAL A 48 -3.00 -6.09 1.77
C VAL A 48 -3.04 -4.57 1.92
N VAL A 49 -1.89 -3.90 1.80
CA VAL A 49 -1.78 -2.44 1.85
C VAL A 49 -2.55 -1.80 0.68
N THR A 50 -2.37 -2.31 -0.54
CA THR A 50 -3.09 -1.83 -1.73
C THR A 50 -4.60 -1.92 -1.53
N GLN A 51 -5.07 -2.97 -0.87
CA GLN A 51 -6.49 -3.14 -0.56
C GLN A 51 -7.01 -2.14 0.49
N GLN A 52 -6.18 -1.75 1.47
CA GLN A 52 -6.54 -0.71 2.43
C GLN A 52 -6.63 0.66 1.76
N ILE A 53 -5.67 0.99 0.91
CA ILE A 53 -5.69 2.22 0.10
C ILE A 53 -6.95 2.24 -0.79
N SER A 54 -7.27 1.11 -1.42
CA SER A 54 -8.46 0.97 -2.28
C SER A 54 -9.78 1.21 -1.53
N ARG A 55 -9.84 0.95 -0.22
CA ARG A 55 -11.04 1.25 0.60
C ARG A 55 -11.21 2.74 0.80
N VAL A 56 -10.13 3.47 1.05
CA VAL A 56 -10.18 4.92 1.24
C VAL A 56 -10.55 5.62 -0.07
N SER A 57 -10.02 5.14 -1.21
CA SER A 57 -10.37 5.69 -2.52
C SER A 57 -11.76 5.28 -3.04
N GLN A 58 -12.47 4.39 -2.35
CA GLN A 58 -13.71 3.80 -2.86
C GLN A 58 -14.81 4.85 -3.10
N SER A 59 -15.01 5.78 -2.18
CA SER A 59 -16.02 6.84 -2.33
C SER A 59 -15.71 7.78 -3.50
N LEU A 60 -14.44 8.14 -3.68
CA LEU A 60 -14.01 8.97 -4.80
C LEU A 60 -14.18 8.24 -6.14
N SER A 61 -13.77 6.96 -6.21
CA SER A 61 -13.93 6.13 -7.40
C SER A 61 -15.40 5.93 -7.76
N LEU A 62 -16.28 5.75 -6.79
CA LEU A 62 -17.71 5.61 -6.99
C LEU A 62 -18.33 6.88 -7.59
N ASN A 63 -18.02 8.03 -7.00
CA ASN A 63 -18.53 9.31 -7.47
C ASN A 63 -18.05 9.60 -8.91
N ALA A 64 -16.77 9.35 -9.19
CA ALA A 64 -16.20 9.51 -10.53
C ALA A 64 -16.84 8.56 -11.56
N ALA A 65 -17.03 7.29 -11.18
CA ALA A 65 -17.63 6.28 -12.06
C ALA A 65 -19.10 6.57 -12.37
N ILE A 66 -19.89 6.98 -11.37
CA ILE A 66 -21.30 7.36 -11.57
C ILE A 66 -21.37 8.60 -12.47
N PHE A 67 -20.56 9.63 -12.21
CA PHE A 67 -20.52 10.82 -13.04
C PHE A 67 -20.16 10.50 -14.50
N ALA A 68 -19.12 9.71 -14.74
CA ALA A 68 -18.71 9.28 -16.08
C ALA A 68 -19.81 8.46 -16.78
N SER A 69 -20.48 7.57 -16.05
CA SER A 69 -21.57 6.75 -16.57
C SER A 69 -22.79 7.59 -16.96
N VAL A 70 -23.13 8.60 -16.16
CA VAL A 70 -24.22 9.55 -16.46
C VAL A 70 -23.86 10.42 -17.66
N CYS A 71 -22.63 10.91 -17.77
CA CYS A 71 -22.17 11.67 -18.95
C CYS A 71 -22.18 10.82 -20.22
N LEU A 72 -21.85 9.54 -20.13
CA LEU A 72 -21.93 8.62 -21.27
C LEU A 72 -23.39 8.35 -21.66
N ALA A 73 -24.25 8.08 -20.66
CA ALA A 73 -25.66 7.85 -20.85
C ALA A 73 -26.39 9.06 -21.45
N SER A 74 -25.98 10.29 -21.13
CA SER A 74 -26.59 11.52 -21.69
C SER A 74 -26.33 11.69 -23.19
N ARG A 75 -25.34 10.99 -23.76
CA ARG A 75 -25.01 11.02 -25.19
C ARG A 75 -25.74 9.95 -26.00
N LEU A 76 -26.42 9.01 -25.33
CA LEU A 76 -27.18 7.95 -25.98
C LEU A 76 -28.59 8.45 -26.32
N SER A 77 -29.04 8.17 -27.54
CA SER A 77 -30.33 8.65 -28.07
C SER A 77 -31.54 7.87 -27.54
N THR A 78 -31.36 6.64 -27.05
CA THR A 78 -32.45 5.77 -26.61
C THR A 78 -32.48 5.60 -25.08
N THR A 79 -33.68 5.64 -24.50
CA THR A 79 -33.89 5.45 -23.06
C THR A 79 -33.42 4.08 -22.56
N TRP A 80 -33.60 3.02 -23.34
CA TRP A 80 -33.20 1.65 -22.96
C TRP A 80 -31.68 1.49 -22.82
N HIS A 81 -30.89 2.06 -23.73
CA HIS A 81 -29.43 2.00 -23.62
C HIS A 81 -28.91 2.87 -22.45
N ALA A 82 -29.55 4.02 -22.17
CA ALA A 82 -29.21 4.82 -21.00
C ALA A 82 -29.50 4.09 -19.68
N PHE A 83 -30.68 3.46 -19.58
CA PHE A 83 -31.07 2.66 -18.41
C PHE A 83 -30.10 1.50 -18.16
N THR A 84 -29.81 0.70 -19.20
CA THR A 84 -28.89 -0.44 -19.08
C THR A 84 -27.47 -0.01 -18.71
N THR A 85 -26.98 1.10 -19.25
CA THR A 85 -25.64 1.64 -18.92
C THR A 85 -25.54 2.04 -17.44
N ILE A 86 -26.53 2.77 -16.92
CA ILE A 86 -26.52 3.23 -15.53
C ILE A 86 -26.69 2.05 -14.56
N THR A 87 -27.62 1.14 -14.84
CA THR A 87 -27.83 -0.06 -13.99
C THR A 87 -26.58 -0.94 -13.95
N CYS A 88 -25.97 -1.20 -15.11
CA CYS A 88 -24.73 -1.98 -15.19
C CYS A 88 -23.57 -1.27 -14.46
N ALA A 89 -23.47 0.05 -14.56
CA ALA A 89 -22.47 0.82 -13.81
C ALA A 89 -22.66 0.68 -12.29
N VAL A 90 -23.89 0.74 -11.78
CA VAL A 90 -24.17 0.54 -10.34
C VAL A 90 -23.78 -0.86 -9.90
N GLU A 91 -24.07 -1.89 -10.69
CA GLU A 91 -23.68 -3.28 -10.38
C GLU A 91 -22.15 -3.44 -10.29
N ILE A 92 -21.41 -2.93 -11.28
CA ILE A 92 -19.96 -3.08 -11.39
C ILE A 92 -19.20 -2.19 -10.40
N PHE A 93 -19.66 -0.97 -10.15
CA PHE A 93 -18.93 -0.02 -9.32
C PHE A 93 -19.37 -0.06 -7.85
N ALA A 94 -20.66 -0.27 -7.55
CA ALA A 94 -21.17 -0.26 -6.17
C ALA A 94 -21.32 -1.66 -5.58
N LEU A 95 -22.03 -2.57 -6.25
CA LEU A 95 -22.32 -3.90 -5.70
C LEU A 95 -21.10 -4.81 -5.71
N TRP A 96 -20.32 -4.78 -6.79
CA TRP A 96 -19.20 -5.68 -6.96
C TRP A 96 -18.09 -5.52 -5.90
N PRO A 97 -17.65 -4.31 -5.51
CA PRO A 97 -16.72 -4.16 -4.38
C PRO A 97 -17.29 -4.67 -3.04
N VAL A 98 -18.61 -4.52 -2.82
CA VAL A 98 -19.30 -5.05 -1.63
C VAL A 98 -19.29 -6.59 -1.65
N LEU A 99 -19.58 -7.19 -2.81
CA LEU A 99 -19.49 -8.65 -3.00
C LEU A 99 -18.06 -9.15 -2.71
N ARG A 100 -17.04 -8.51 -3.28
CA ARG A 100 -15.63 -8.88 -3.02
C ARG A 100 -15.27 -8.78 -1.54
N ARG A 101 -15.78 -7.77 -0.83
CA ARG A 101 -15.54 -7.60 0.61
C ARG A 101 -16.14 -8.76 1.41
N ASN A 102 -17.38 -9.13 1.13
CA ASN A 102 -18.06 -10.24 1.81
C ASN A 102 -17.42 -11.61 1.48
N LEU A 103 -16.99 -11.82 0.23
CA LEU A 103 -16.26 -13.04 -0.14
C LEU A 103 -14.93 -13.17 0.62
N ARG A 104 -14.24 -12.06 0.88
CA ARG A 104 -13.00 -12.05 1.66
C ARG A 104 -13.19 -12.51 3.10
N THR A 105 -14.28 -12.11 3.75
CA THR A 105 -14.52 -12.44 5.16
C THR A 105 -14.79 -13.92 5.35
N VAL A 106 -15.28 -14.60 4.31
CA VAL A 106 -15.50 -16.06 4.32
C VAL A 106 -14.24 -16.82 3.85
N LEU A 107 -13.57 -16.34 2.80
CA LEU A 107 -12.42 -16.98 2.18
C LEU A 107 -11.23 -15.99 2.07
N PRO A 108 -10.23 -16.04 2.97
CA PRO A 108 -9.15 -15.05 3.00
C PRO A 108 -8.24 -15.09 1.76
N ASN A 109 -8.04 -16.27 1.17
CA ASN A 109 -7.19 -16.46 -0.02
C ASN A 109 -7.90 -16.18 -1.35
N SER A 110 -9.22 -15.94 -1.33
CA SER A 110 -10.00 -15.70 -2.56
C SER A 110 -9.59 -14.43 -3.31
N GLN A 111 -9.01 -13.46 -2.60
CA GLN A 111 -8.63 -12.15 -3.18
C GLN A 111 -7.53 -12.27 -4.23
N LEU A 112 -6.51 -13.10 -3.99
CA LEU A 112 -5.41 -13.30 -4.93
C LEU A 112 -5.94 -13.98 -6.19
N VAL A 113 -6.69 -15.08 -6.01
CA VAL A 113 -7.29 -15.83 -7.12
C VAL A 113 -8.21 -14.94 -7.96
N LEU A 114 -9.09 -14.18 -7.30
CA LEU A 114 -10.01 -13.28 -7.98
C LEU A 114 -9.26 -12.19 -8.75
N THR A 115 -8.22 -11.59 -8.16
CA THR A 115 -7.43 -10.54 -8.81
C THR A 115 -6.69 -11.07 -10.03
N VAL A 116 -6.10 -12.27 -9.95
CA VAL A 116 -5.44 -12.93 -11.08
C VAL A 116 -6.46 -13.24 -12.18
N PHE A 117 -7.60 -13.83 -11.83
CA PHE A 117 -8.66 -14.15 -12.78
C PHE A 117 -9.14 -12.92 -13.56
N LEU A 118 -9.42 -11.83 -12.83
CA LEU A 118 -9.87 -10.59 -13.45
C LEU A 118 -8.79 -9.87 -14.24
N GLY A 119 -7.53 -9.97 -13.82
CA GLY A 119 -6.40 -9.43 -14.57
C GLY A 119 -6.24 -10.12 -15.92
N ILE A 120 -6.39 -11.45 -15.95
CA ILE A 120 -6.37 -12.24 -17.19
C ILE A 120 -7.57 -11.88 -18.06
N LEU A 121 -8.78 -11.84 -17.49
CA LEU A 121 -9.99 -11.46 -18.23
C LEU A 121 -9.86 -10.07 -18.84
N ALA A 122 -9.37 -9.08 -18.07
CA ALA A 122 -9.14 -7.73 -18.56
C ALA A 122 -8.12 -7.70 -19.71
N LEU A 123 -7.02 -8.46 -19.59
CA LEU A 123 -6.02 -8.56 -20.65
C LEU A 123 -6.61 -9.14 -21.95
N VAL A 124 -7.41 -10.20 -21.85
CA VAL A 124 -8.08 -10.82 -23.01
C VAL A 124 -9.05 -9.83 -23.67
N VAL A 125 -9.89 -9.16 -22.88
CA VAL A 125 -10.85 -8.17 -23.40
C VAL A 125 -10.16 -6.98 -24.05
N ILE A 126 -9.06 -6.48 -23.48
CA ILE A 126 -8.31 -5.37 -24.08
C ILE A 126 -7.62 -5.83 -25.38
N ALA A 127 -7.10 -7.06 -25.43
CA ALA A 127 -6.44 -7.62 -26.59
C ALA A 127 -7.37 -7.78 -27.80
N THR A 128 -8.68 -8.00 -27.60
CA THR A 128 -9.65 -8.04 -28.70
C THR A 128 -9.91 -6.66 -29.31
N VAL A 129 -9.66 -5.58 -28.56
CA VAL A 129 -9.88 -4.19 -29.02
C VAL A 129 -8.60 -3.57 -29.57
N THR A 130 -7.48 -3.65 -28.83
CA THR A 130 -6.18 -3.11 -29.26
C THR A 130 -5.00 -3.94 -28.75
N THR A 131 -4.08 -4.31 -29.64
CA THR A 131 -2.84 -5.01 -29.26
C THR A 131 -1.92 -4.11 -28.43
N VAL A 132 -1.81 -2.82 -28.79
CA VAL A 132 -0.96 -1.86 -28.08
C VAL A 132 -1.45 -1.65 -26.64
N GLY A 133 -2.78 -1.51 -26.45
CA GLY A 133 -3.37 -1.37 -25.12
C GLY A 133 -3.11 -2.59 -24.23
N ALA A 134 -3.16 -3.81 -24.80
CA ALA A 134 -2.88 -5.03 -24.07
C ALA A 134 -1.42 -5.12 -23.60
N ILE A 135 -0.47 -4.75 -24.46
CA ILE A 135 0.95 -4.71 -24.11
C ILE A 135 1.21 -3.69 -22.99
N LEU A 136 0.66 -2.47 -23.11
CA LEU A 136 0.81 -1.43 -22.09
C LEU A 136 0.21 -1.86 -20.75
N PHE A 137 -0.98 -2.47 -20.78
CA PHE A 137 -1.63 -2.99 -19.58
C PHE A 137 -0.78 -4.06 -18.88
N LEU A 138 -0.26 -5.02 -19.65
CA LEU A 138 0.59 -6.08 -19.13
C LEU A 138 1.88 -5.53 -18.50
N LEU A 139 2.56 -4.60 -19.19
CA LEU A 139 3.78 -3.96 -18.68
C LEU A 139 3.52 -3.19 -17.38
N PHE A 140 2.43 -2.43 -17.33
CA PHE A 140 2.03 -1.68 -16.13
C PHE A 140 1.73 -2.63 -14.96
N HIS A 141 1.00 -3.72 -15.22
CA HIS A 141 0.67 -4.69 -14.17
C HIS A 141 1.92 -5.39 -13.63
N LEU A 142 2.84 -5.82 -14.49
CA LEU A 142 4.12 -6.40 -14.06
C LEU A 142 4.98 -5.41 -13.29
N PHE A 143 4.96 -4.13 -13.68
CA PHE A 143 5.68 -3.07 -12.98
C PHE A 143 5.18 -2.90 -11.54
N VAL A 144 3.86 -2.78 -11.36
CA VAL A 144 3.26 -2.59 -10.03
C VAL A 144 3.43 -3.84 -9.16
N THR A 145 3.23 -5.04 -9.71
CA THR A 145 3.23 -6.29 -8.93
C THR A 145 4.64 -6.76 -8.56
N PHE A 146 5.64 -6.62 -9.43
CA PHE A 146 6.97 -7.19 -9.21
C PHE A 146 8.08 -6.15 -9.11
N ILE A 147 8.09 -5.16 -10.01
CA ILE A 147 9.18 -4.19 -10.08
C ILE A 147 9.14 -3.23 -8.88
N CYS A 148 7.95 -2.78 -8.49
CA CYS A 148 7.78 -1.87 -7.36
C CYS A 148 8.23 -2.51 -6.01
N PRO A 149 7.78 -3.72 -5.64
CA PRO A 149 8.31 -4.43 -4.45
C PRO A 149 9.82 -4.67 -4.52
N ALA A 150 10.36 -5.09 -5.68
CA ALA A 150 11.80 -5.34 -5.83
C ALA A 150 12.62 -4.06 -5.62
N ARG A 151 12.15 -2.93 -6.17
CA ARG A 151 12.78 -1.62 -5.98
C ARG A 151 12.71 -1.17 -4.53
N LEU A 152 11.56 -1.36 -3.87
CA LEU A 152 11.38 -1.02 -2.47
C LEU A 152 12.38 -1.77 -1.59
N ILE A 153 12.53 -3.09 -1.79
CA ILE A 153 13.50 -3.91 -1.03
C ILE A 153 14.93 -3.43 -1.28
N LYS A 154 15.30 -3.15 -2.54
CA LYS A 154 16.63 -2.63 -2.88
C LYS A 154 16.94 -1.30 -2.21
N ILE A 155 15.93 -0.46 -1.95
CA ILE A 155 16.11 0.85 -1.32
C ILE A 155 16.23 0.77 0.21
N GLN A 156 15.71 -0.30 0.86
CA GLN A 156 15.74 -0.43 2.33
C GLN A 156 17.15 -0.25 2.96
N PRO A 157 18.25 -0.81 2.41
CA PRO A 157 19.59 -0.64 2.98
C PRO A 157 20.18 0.76 2.84
N TYR A 158 19.65 1.58 1.92
CA TYR A 158 20.12 2.96 1.69
C TYR A 158 19.45 3.97 2.62
N LYS A 159 18.60 3.52 3.56
CA LYS A 159 18.14 4.37 4.65
C LYS A 159 19.35 4.86 5.43
N ASN A 160 19.28 6.07 5.98
CA ASN A 160 20.34 6.65 6.81
C ASN A 160 19.82 6.76 8.25
N ASN A 161 19.42 5.64 8.85
CA ASN A 161 18.93 5.65 10.22
C ASN A 161 20.14 5.69 11.16
N ILE A 162 20.27 6.78 11.92
CA ILE A 162 21.37 7.00 12.86
C ILE A 162 20.92 6.51 14.23
N TYR A 163 21.71 5.62 14.81
CA TYR A 163 21.55 5.11 16.16
C TYR A 163 22.65 5.71 17.03
N GLY A 164 22.27 6.15 18.22
CA GLY A 164 23.23 6.62 19.22
C GLY A 164 23.23 5.77 20.48
N PRO A 165 24.06 6.12 21.47
CA PRO A 165 24.20 5.38 22.71
C PRO A 165 23.06 5.57 23.72
N TRP A 166 22.09 6.44 23.42
CA TRP A 166 20.90 6.63 24.25
C TRP A 166 19.93 5.45 24.08
N ASP A 167 19.27 5.07 25.17
CA ASP A 167 18.18 4.08 25.12
C ASP A 167 17.04 4.62 24.24
N GLU A 168 16.90 4.08 23.03
CA GLU A 168 15.72 4.32 22.22
C GLU A 168 14.48 3.78 22.95
N ALA A 169 13.41 4.57 22.98
CA ALA A 169 12.16 4.13 23.58
C ALA A 169 11.58 2.95 22.79
N VAL A 170 11.79 1.73 23.30
CA VAL A 170 11.19 0.52 22.75
C VAL A 170 9.72 0.50 23.17
N ILE A 171 8.83 0.79 22.23
CA ILE A 171 7.39 0.55 22.41
C ILE A 171 7.22 -0.98 22.45
N LYS A 172 6.91 -1.52 23.63
CA LYS A 172 6.53 -2.93 23.75
C LYS A 172 5.07 -3.04 23.34
N ASP A 173 4.82 -3.80 22.27
CA ASP A 173 3.48 -4.23 21.86
C ASP A 173 2.83 -5.12 22.92
#